data_AF-A0A9E5K703-F1
#
_entry.id   AF-A0A9E5K703-F1
#
_cell.length_a   1.000
_cell.length_b   1.000
_cell.length_c   1.000
_cell.angle_alpha   90.00
_cell.angle_beta   90.00
_cell.angle_gamma   90.00
#
_symmetry.space_group_name_H-M   'P 1'
#
loop_
_entity.id
_entity.type
_entity.pdbx_description
1 polymer ?
#
loop_
_entity_poly.entity_id
_entity_poly.type
_entity_poly.pdbx_seq_one_letter_code
_entity_poly.pdbx_strand_id
1 'polypeptide(L)'
;MKCFSIFFLLLVSSVGLSNSTPSGKVKIQKRSYFSRHQLSQEGDFNNKRSQFLAKNRANLIHELKTALKSLKDPIQKEELQLRLANLFIEEYKYQNEKGPNSETYIRKAQGILEDLARKTPPCQRPDEVLFQLAQTQLELRSFQKANELFNHLILNFKQSRFLEEAYLQVADSAFDQ
;
A
#
# COMPACT_ATOMS: atom_id res chain seq x y z
N MET A 1 -23.07 3.79 61.18
CA MET A 1 -22.67 2.44 61.61
C MET A 1 -21.23 2.20 61.16
N LYS A 2 -20.34 1.93 62.14
CA LYS A 2 -19.04 1.21 62.13
C LYS A 2 -18.18 1.30 60.86
N CYS A 3 -17.13 2.13 60.85
CA CYS A 3 -15.76 1.86 61.34
C CYS A 3 -14.97 0.89 60.43
N PHE A 4 -13.88 1.37 59.82
CA PHE A 4 -12.52 0.95 60.19
C PHE A 4 -11.47 1.81 59.47
N SER A 5 -10.73 2.57 60.27
CA SER A 5 -9.44 3.17 59.94
C SER A 5 -8.38 2.21 60.47
N ILE A 6 -7.41 1.80 59.66
CA ILE A 6 -6.11 1.29 60.13
C ILE A 6 -5.00 1.95 59.33
N PHE A 7 -4.07 2.42 60.15
CA PHE A 7 -2.83 3.14 59.94
C PHE A 7 -1.69 2.22 59.49
N PHE A 8 -0.57 2.84 59.07
CA PHE A 8 0.81 2.30 59.06
C PHE A 8 1.08 1.24 57.95
N LEU A 9 2.14 1.29 57.14
CA LEU A 9 3.55 1.46 57.51
C LEU A 9 4.37 1.89 56.28
N LEU A 10 5.18 2.94 56.42
CA LEU A 10 6.29 3.26 55.52
C LEU A 10 7.36 2.17 55.67
N LEU A 11 7.73 1.52 54.57
CA LEU A 11 8.97 0.74 54.48
C LEU A 11 9.74 1.22 53.25
N VAL A 12 10.68 2.11 53.54
CA VAL A 12 11.80 2.46 52.68
C VAL A 12 12.69 1.23 52.59
N SER A 13 12.72 0.58 51.43
CA SER A 13 13.80 -0.33 51.06
C SER A 13 14.50 0.26 49.83
N SER A 14 15.64 0.86 50.10
CA SER A 14 16.63 1.30 49.13
C SER A 14 17.13 0.10 48.32
N VAL A 15 16.58 -0.10 47.12
CA VAL A 15 17.23 -0.95 46.11
C VAL A 15 18.28 -0.08 45.43
N GLY A 16 19.53 -0.28 45.84
CA GLY A 16 20.68 0.19 45.08
C GLY A 16 20.74 -0.54 43.76
N LEU A 17 20.28 0.09 42.68
CA LEU A 17 20.72 -0.25 41.33
C LEU A 17 21.94 0.61 41.00
N SER A 18 23.11 -0.02 41.09
CA SER A 18 24.33 0.47 40.46
C SER A 18 24.15 0.43 38.94
N ASN A 19 23.71 1.53 38.34
CA ASN A 19 23.82 1.75 36.91
C ASN A 19 25.27 2.11 36.57
N SER A 20 26.12 1.10 36.45
CA SER A 20 27.37 1.23 35.70
C SER A 20 27.01 1.36 34.22
N THR A 21 26.89 2.60 33.73
CA THR A 21 26.84 2.88 32.30
C THR A 21 28.20 2.53 31.69
N PRO A 22 28.33 1.57 30.75
CA PRO A 22 29.50 1.54 29.91
C PRO A 22 29.42 2.76 28.98
N SER A 23 30.25 3.76 29.25
CA SER A 23 30.59 4.86 28.34
C SER A 23 31.31 4.29 27.11
N GLY A 24 30.59 3.55 26.28
CA GLY A 24 30.98 3.26 24.91
C GLY A 24 30.72 4.51 24.10
N LYS A 25 31.77 5.28 23.79
CA LYS A 25 31.68 6.33 22.77
C LYS A 25 31.21 5.67 21.48
N VAL A 26 29.94 5.84 21.13
CA VAL A 26 29.44 5.48 19.80
C VAL A 26 30.18 6.39 18.83
N LYS A 27 31.20 5.85 18.16
CA LYS A 27 31.81 6.51 17.00
C LYS A 27 30.75 6.52 15.91
N ILE A 28 29.94 7.58 15.89
CA ILE A 28 29.16 7.93 14.71
C ILE A 28 30.21 8.30 13.66
N GLN A 29 30.58 7.33 12.82
CA GLN A 29 31.24 7.66 11.57
C GLN A 29 30.24 8.53 10.81
N LYS A 30 30.50 9.84 10.77
CA LYS A 30 29.79 10.75 9.88
C LYS A 30 29.90 10.14 8.49
N ARG A 31 28.81 9.53 8.00
CA ARG A 31 28.70 9.14 6.60
C ARG A 31 29.14 10.36 5.81
N SER A 32 30.17 10.18 4.99
CA SER A 32 30.73 11.21 4.15
C SER A 32 29.58 11.99 3.53
N TYR A 33 29.56 13.30 3.77
CA TYR A 33 28.68 14.20 3.04
C TYR A 33 28.94 13.93 1.56
N PHE A 34 27.95 13.33 0.89
CA PHE A 34 28.01 13.13 -0.55
C PHE A 34 28.06 14.53 -1.16
N SER A 35 29.24 14.93 -1.65
CA SER A 35 29.43 16.24 -2.24
C SER A 35 28.48 16.37 -3.43
N ARG A 36 27.62 17.40 -3.37
CA ARG A 36 26.60 17.75 -4.37
C ARG A 36 27.18 17.95 -5.79
N HIS A 37 28.51 18.01 -5.93
CA HIS A 37 29.23 18.11 -7.20
C HIS A 37 29.40 16.80 -7.99
N GLN A 38 28.96 15.63 -7.48
CA GLN A 38 28.92 14.36 -8.25
C GLN A 38 27.60 14.13 -9.00
N LEU A 39 26.72 15.14 -9.03
CA LEU A 39 25.44 15.11 -9.74
C LEU A 39 25.58 15.13 -11.28
N SER A 40 26.78 15.14 -11.86
CA SER A 40 26.94 14.94 -13.32
C SER A 40 26.78 13.47 -13.76
N GLN A 41 26.66 12.52 -12.82
CA GLN A 41 26.31 11.11 -13.07
C GLN A 41 24.82 10.80 -12.80
N GLU A 42 23.97 11.81 -12.80
CA GLU A 42 22.55 11.70 -12.46
C GLU A 42 21.80 10.69 -13.36
N GLY A 43 22.18 10.59 -14.65
CA GLY A 43 21.61 9.60 -15.57
C GLY A 43 21.95 8.14 -15.23
N ASP A 44 23.21 7.86 -14.83
CA ASP A 44 23.64 6.50 -14.47
C ASP A 44 23.06 6.06 -13.12
N PHE A 45 23.02 6.96 -12.15
CA PHE A 45 22.38 6.69 -10.85
C PHE A 45 20.88 6.44 -11.02
N ASN A 46 20.18 7.29 -11.79
CA ASN A 46 18.75 7.14 -12.03
C ASN A 46 18.45 5.83 -12.77
N ASN A 47 19.27 5.44 -13.76
CA ASN A 47 19.12 4.16 -14.45
C ASN A 47 19.38 2.95 -13.54
N LYS A 48 20.43 2.98 -12.72
CA LYS A 48 20.69 1.89 -11.75
C LYS A 48 19.57 1.76 -10.72
N ARG A 49 19.06 2.89 -10.22
CA ARG A 49 17.93 2.93 -9.30
C ARG A 49 16.66 2.37 -9.96
N SER A 50 16.38 2.77 -11.20
CA SER A 50 15.21 2.34 -11.96
C SER A 50 15.23 0.83 -12.19
N GLN A 51 16.38 0.27 -12.59
CA GLN A 51 16.59 -1.18 -12.74
C GLN A 51 16.45 -1.93 -11.40
N PHE A 52 17.02 -1.41 -10.32
CA PHE A 52 16.92 -2.01 -8.99
C PHE A 52 15.47 -2.08 -8.50
N LEU A 53 14.71 -0.99 -8.67
CA LEU A 53 13.29 -0.95 -8.30
C LEU A 53 12.46 -1.92 -9.15
N ALA A 54 12.72 -2.00 -10.46
CA ALA A 54 12.04 -2.95 -11.34
C ALA A 54 12.31 -4.41 -10.92
N LYS A 55 13.57 -4.74 -10.59
CA LYS A 55 13.93 -6.07 -10.07
C LYS A 55 13.21 -6.38 -8.75
N ASN A 56 13.16 -5.42 -7.82
CA ASN A 56 12.52 -5.61 -6.54
C ASN A 56 11.01 -5.85 -6.68
N ARG A 57 10.33 -5.09 -7.52
CA ARG A 57 8.89 -5.29 -7.76
C ARG A 57 8.60 -6.61 -8.46
N ALA A 58 9.43 -7.03 -9.42
CA ALA A 58 9.32 -8.36 -10.03
C ALA A 58 9.47 -9.50 -9.00
N ASN A 59 10.41 -9.36 -8.06
CA ASN A 59 10.57 -10.31 -6.95
C ASN A 59 9.34 -10.31 -6.04
N LEU A 60 8.82 -9.13 -5.66
CA LEU A 60 7.62 -9.02 -4.84
C LEU A 60 6.39 -9.67 -5.50
N ILE A 61 6.21 -9.48 -6.82
CA ILE A 61 5.16 -10.16 -7.59
C ILE A 61 5.32 -11.68 -7.49
N HIS A 62 6.55 -12.18 -7.61
CA HIS A 62 6.83 -13.62 -7.50
C HIS A 62 6.55 -14.17 -6.09
N GLU A 63 6.97 -13.45 -5.05
CA GLU A 63 6.75 -13.82 -3.65
C GLU A 63 5.26 -13.84 -3.31
N LEU A 64 4.51 -12.79 -3.67
CA LEU A 64 3.07 -12.73 -3.44
C LEU A 64 2.32 -13.85 -4.15
N LYS A 65 2.68 -14.15 -5.40
CA LYS A 65 2.08 -15.28 -6.14
C LYS A 65 2.39 -16.62 -5.50
N THR A 66 3.60 -16.79 -4.97
CA THR A 66 4.00 -18.03 -4.30
C THR A 66 3.25 -18.17 -2.98
N ALA A 67 3.16 -17.11 -2.17
CA ALA A 67 2.42 -17.10 -0.93
C ALA A 67 0.93 -17.42 -1.14
N LEU A 68 0.30 -16.85 -2.17
CA LEU A 68 -1.11 -17.10 -2.51
C LEU A 68 -1.43 -18.57 -2.83
N LYS A 69 -0.45 -19.36 -3.28
CA LYS A 69 -0.64 -20.80 -3.55
C LYS A 69 -0.73 -21.64 -2.29
N SER A 70 0.02 -21.28 -1.25
CA SER A 70 0.09 -22.01 0.01
C SER A 70 -0.89 -21.51 1.08
N LEU A 71 -1.48 -20.33 0.88
CA LEU A 71 -2.28 -19.66 1.90
C LEU A 71 -3.69 -20.25 2.02
N LYS A 72 -4.06 -20.63 3.25
CA LYS A 72 -5.36 -21.24 3.58
C LYS A 72 -6.39 -20.23 4.08
N ASP A 73 -5.96 -19.22 4.82
CA ASP A 73 -6.86 -18.21 5.39
C ASP A 73 -7.44 -17.33 4.27
N PRO A 74 -8.78 -17.35 4.06
CA PRO A 74 -9.41 -16.59 2.98
C PRO A 74 -9.26 -15.08 3.13
N ILE A 75 -9.25 -14.55 4.35
CA ILE A 75 -9.17 -13.10 4.60
C ILE A 75 -7.76 -12.62 4.23
N GLN A 76 -6.73 -13.31 4.70
CA GLN A 76 -5.35 -13.01 4.31
C GLN A 76 -5.13 -13.19 2.80
N LYS A 77 -5.80 -14.18 2.19
CA LYS A 77 -5.72 -14.40 0.75
C LYS A 77 -6.27 -13.21 -0.04
N GLU A 78 -7.39 -12.65 0.39
CA GLU A 78 -7.97 -11.44 -0.21
C GLU A 78 -7.05 -10.23 -0.05
N GLU A 79 -6.49 -10.04 1.15
CA GLU A 79 -5.52 -8.98 1.41
C GLU A 79 -4.32 -9.07 0.46
N LEU A 80 -3.75 -10.28 0.29
CA LEU A 80 -2.63 -10.50 -0.61
C LEU A 80 -3.03 -10.35 -2.09
N GLN A 81 -4.24 -10.73 -2.47
CA GLN A 81 -4.77 -10.50 -3.81
C GLN A 81 -4.87 -9.01 -4.11
N LEU A 82 -5.43 -8.20 -3.20
CA LEU A 82 -5.53 -6.76 -3.37
C LEU A 82 -4.15 -6.10 -3.44
N ARG A 83 -3.19 -6.51 -2.61
CA ARG A 83 -1.80 -6.05 -2.71
C ARG A 83 -1.15 -6.40 -4.05
N LEU A 84 -1.39 -7.62 -4.55
CA LEU A 84 -0.87 -8.05 -5.85
C LEU A 84 -1.48 -7.23 -6.99
N ALA A 85 -2.78 -6.92 -6.93
CA ALA A 85 -3.41 -6.04 -7.91
C ALA A 85 -2.81 -4.64 -7.90
N ASN A 86 -2.65 -4.02 -6.71
CA ASN A 86 -2.02 -2.71 -6.58
C ASN A 86 -0.59 -2.69 -7.14
N LEU A 87 0.19 -3.75 -6.85
CA LEU A 87 1.55 -3.87 -7.39
C LEU A 87 1.57 -4.00 -8.93
N PHE A 88 0.56 -4.64 -9.53
CA PHE A 88 0.42 -4.65 -10.99
C PHE A 88 0.03 -3.29 -11.56
N ILE A 89 -0.82 -2.52 -10.89
CA ILE A 89 -1.14 -1.14 -11.30
C ILE A 89 0.12 -0.27 -11.24
N GLU A 90 0.93 -0.39 -10.19
CA GLU A 90 2.20 0.33 -10.07
C GLU A 90 3.17 -0.02 -11.21
N GLU A 91 3.27 -1.31 -11.59
CA GLU A 91 4.09 -1.72 -12.74
C GLU A 91 3.58 -1.14 -14.06
N TYR A 92 2.26 -1.13 -14.26
CA TYR A 92 1.65 -0.52 -15.43
C TYR A 92 2.05 0.96 -15.54
N LYS A 93 1.88 1.73 -14.45
CA LYS A 93 2.22 3.16 -14.40
C LYS A 93 3.71 3.40 -14.62
N TYR A 94 4.56 2.55 -14.03
CA TYR A 94 6.00 2.68 -14.20
C TYR A 94 6.49 2.40 -15.63
N GLN A 95 5.80 1.53 -16.37
CA GLN A 95 6.12 1.27 -17.78
C GLN A 95 5.58 2.35 -18.74
N ASN A 96 5.15 3.50 -18.22
CA ASN A 96 4.63 4.65 -18.96
C ASN A 96 3.53 4.24 -19.96
N GLU A 97 2.65 3.31 -19.58
CA GLU A 97 1.48 2.84 -20.36
C GLU A 97 1.79 2.18 -21.73
N LYS A 98 3.02 2.30 -22.24
CA LYS A 98 3.45 1.92 -23.59
C LYS A 98 4.61 0.92 -23.60
N GLY A 99 5.10 0.52 -22.43
CA GLY A 99 6.06 -0.58 -22.34
C GLY A 99 5.45 -1.87 -22.92
N PRO A 100 6.28 -2.79 -23.45
CA PRO A 100 5.80 -3.97 -24.20
C PRO A 100 4.89 -4.89 -23.38
N ASN A 101 4.90 -4.80 -22.05
CA ASN A 101 4.09 -5.61 -21.15
C ASN A 101 3.10 -4.79 -20.31
N SER A 102 3.02 -3.48 -20.51
CA SER A 102 2.20 -2.56 -19.69
C SER A 102 0.73 -3.01 -19.66
N GLU A 103 0.11 -3.19 -20.83
CA GLU A 103 -1.29 -3.65 -20.91
C GLU A 103 -1.50 -4.99 -20.18
N THR A 104 -0.52 -5.89 -20.22
CA THR A 104 -0.63 -7.18 -19.51
C THR A 104 -0.73 -6.99 -17.99
N TYR A 105 -0.06 -5.99 -17.42
CA TYR A 105 -0.13 -5.73 -15.97
C TYR A 105 -1.49 -5.17 -15.56
N ILE A 106 -1.99 -4.16 -16.28
CA ILE A 106 -3.28 -3.55 -15.94
C ILE A 106 -4.44 -4.55 -16.11
N ARG A 107 -4.37 -5.45 -17.11
CA ARG A 107 -5.35 -6.55 -17.28
C ARG A 107 -5.27 -7.58 -16.15
N LYS A 108 -4.06 -7.89 -15.64
CA LYS A 108 -3.90 -8.77 -14.48
C LYS A 108 -4.48 -8.14 -13.20
N ALA A 109 -4.25 -6.86 -12.99
CA ALA A 109 -4.86 -6.11 -11.88
C ALA A 109 -6.39 -6.15 -11.99
N GLN A 110 -6.93 -5.83 -13.17
CA GLN A 110 -8.36 -5.86 -13.47
C GLN A 110 -8.98 -7.21 -13.09
N GLY A 111 -8.40 -8.32 -13.57
CA GLY A 111 -8.94 -9.66 -13.31
C GLY A 111 -9.02 -9.99 -11.81
N ILE A 112 -7.97 -9.66 -11.06
CA ILE A 112 -7.96 -9.88 -9.60
C ILE A 112 -9.03 -9.03 -8.91
N LEU A 113 -9.14 -7.75 -9.28
CA LEU A 113 -10.09 -6.82 -8.67
C LEU A 113 -11.54 -7.19 -8.98
N GLU A 114 -11.83 -7.61 -10.22
CA GLU A 114 -13.14 -8.13 -10.59
C GLU A 114 -13.50 -9.40 -9.83
N ASP A 115 -12.55 -10.32 -9.65
CA ASP A 115 -12.76 -11.53 -8.83
C ASP A 115 -13.08 -11.17 -7.37
N LEU A 116 -12.38 -10.19 -6.80
CA LEU A 116 -12.65 -9.71 -5.44
C LEU A 116 -14.01 -9.01 -5.34
N ALA A 117 -14.41 -8.23 -6.35
CA ALA A 117 -15.68 -7.51 -6.38
C ALA A 117 -16.89 -8.44 -6.52
N ARG A 118 -16.75 -9.58 -7.22
CA ARG A 118 -17.83 -10.56 -7.42
C ARG A 118 -18.07 -11.50 -6.23
N LYS A 119 -17.20 -11.49 -5.22
CA LYS A 119 -17.28 -12.44 -4.09
C LYS A 119 -18.53 -12.23 -3.23
N THR A 120 -19.09 -13.35 -2.78
CA THR A 120 -20.15 -13.41 -1.77
C THR A 120 -19.72 -14.39 -0.66
N PRO A 121 -19.52 -13.94 0.60
CA PRO A 121 -19.69 -12.57 1.09
C PRO A 121 -18.67 -11.58 0.50
N PRO A 122 -18.97 -10.26 0.52
CA PRO A 122 -18.03 -9.24 0.08
C PRO A 122 -16.69 -9.31 0.82
N CYS A 123 -15.61 -8.96 0.13
CA CYS A 123 -14.28 -8.89 0.73
C CYS A 123 -14.21 -7.83 1.83
N GLN A 124 -13.17 -7.87 2.67
CA GLN A 124 -13.01 -6.98 3.83
C GLN A 124 -12.98 -5.48 3.48
N ARG A 125 -12.49 -5.13 2.29
CA ARG A 125 -12.27 -3.73 1.84
C ARG A 125 -12.95 -3.48 0.48
N PRO A 126 -14.28 -3.58 0.41
CA PRO A 126 -15.00 -3.58 -0.86
C PRO A 126 -14.98 -2.20 -1.53
N ASP A 127 -14.91 -1.12 -0.77
CA ASP A 127 -14.79 0.24 -1.27
C ASP A 127 -13.43 0.49 -1.95
N GLU A 128 -12.34 0.00 -1.36
CA GLU A 128 -11.00 0.05 -1.98
C GLU A 128 -10.96 -0.77 -3.27
N VAL A 129 -11.55 -1.97 -3.27
CA VAL A 129 -11.62 -2.81 -4.48
C VAL A 129 -12.38 -2.10 -5.59
N LEU A 130 -13.54 -1.51 -5.29
CA LEU A 130 -14.32 -0.76 -6.28
C LEU A 130 -13.56 0.45 -6.80
N PHE A 131 -12.92 1.21 -5.91
CA PHE A 131 -12.13 2.37 -6.31
C PHE A 131 -10.98 1.98 -7.26
N GLN A 132 -10.19 0.97 -6.88
CA GLN A 132 -9.06 0.50 -7.69
C GLN A 132 -9.53 -0.10 -9.03
N LEU A 133 -10.68 -0.79 -9.05
CA LEU A 133 -11.26 -1.31 -10.27
C LEU A 133 -11.73 -0.18 -11.19
N ALA A 134 -12.37 0.86 -10.65
CA ALA A 134 -12.79 2.03 -11.42
C ALA A 134 -11.59 2.77 -12.03
N GLN A 135 -10.53 3.00 -11.24
CA GLN A 135 -9.26 3.55 -11.70
C GLN A 135 -8.66 2.68 -12.83
N THR A 136 -8.65 1.36 -12.66
CA THR A 136 -8.21 0.42 -13.70
C THR A 136 -9.02 0.54 -15.00
N GLN A 137 -10.34 0.80 -14.92
CA GLN A 137 -11.16 1.06 -16.11
C GLN A 137 -10.81 2.39 -16.80
N LEU A 138 -10.45 3.44 -16.05
CA LEU A 138 -9.97 4.70 -16.63
C LEU A 138 -8.68 4.51 -17.42
N GLU A 139 -7.70 3.80 -16.85
CA GLU A 139 -6.44 3.47 -17.53
C GLU A 139 -6.68 2.68 -18.83
N LEU A 140 -7.75 1.87 -18.85
CA LEU A 140 -8.21 1.11 -20.02
C LEU A 140 -9.17 1.89 -20.94
N ARG A 141 -9.33 3.20 -20.72
CA ARG A 141 -10.22 4.11 -21.46
C ARG A 141 -11.68 3.64 -21.53
N SER A 142 -12.10 2.86 -20.54
CA SER A 142 -13.46 2.35 -20.39
C SER A 142 -14.26 3.28 -19.48
N PHE A 143 -14.39 4.55 -19.88
CA PHE A 143 -14.93 5.64 -19.04
C PHE A 143 -16.34 5.36 -18.50
N GLN A 144 -17.22 4.78 -19.32
CA GLN A 144 -18.57 4.43 -18.89
C GLN A 144 -18.54 3.44 -17.71
N LYS A 145 -17.73 2.37 -17.81
CA LYS A 145 -17.58 1.38 -16.73
C LYS A 145 -16.93 1.98 -15.49
N ALA A 146 -15.93 2.85 -15.68
CA ALA A 146 -15.32 3.56 -14.57
C ALA A 146 -16.36 4.39 -13.80
N ASN A 147 -17.21 5.13 -14.52
CA ASN A 147 -18.27 5.94 -13.92
C ASN A 147 -19.32 5.11 -13.20
N GLU A 148 -19.74 3.98 -13.77
CA GLU A 148 -20.65 3.05 -13.09
C GLU A 148 -20.07 2.57 -11.76
N LEU A 149 -18.78 2.23 -11.72
CA LEU A 149 -18.10 1.78 -10.51
C LEU A 149 -17.90 2.90 -9.48
N PHE A 150 -17.50 4.11 -9.91
CA PHE A 150 -17.39 5.25 -9.00
C PHE A 150 -18.74 5.65 -8.43
N ASN A 151 -19.79 5.68 -9.24
CA ASN A 151 -21.14 5.93 -8.75
C ASN A 151 -21.59 4.85 -7.76
N HIS A 152 -21.29 3.58 -8.04
CA HIS A 152 -21.55 2.50 -7.11
C HIS A 152 -20.80 2.69 -5.78
N LEU A 153 -19.54 3.14 -5.82
CA LEU A 153 -18.78 3.49 -4.61
C LEU A 153 -19.45 4.63 -3.85
N ILE A 154 -19.76 5.73 -4.54
CA ILE A 154 -20.36 6.93 -3.97
C ILE A 154 -21.71 6.63 -3.31
N LEU A 155 -22.54 5.79 -3.93
CA LEU A 155 -23.87 5.46 -3.43
C LEU A 155 -23.83 4.53 -2.23
N ASN A 156 -22.94 3.53 -2.22
CA ASN A 156 -22.98 2.46 -1.23
C ASN A 156 -21.98 2.62 -0.07
N PHE A 157 -20.92 3.42 -0.22
CA PHE A 157 -19.83 3.52 0.76
C PHE A 157 -19.63 4.96 1.24
N LYS A 158 -20.62 5.50 1.96
CA LYS A 158 -20.67 6.90 2.42
C LYS A 158 -19.56 7.33 3.39
N GLN A 159 -18.82 6.38 3.95
CA GLN A 159 -17.68 6.64 4.84
C GLN A 159 -16.34 6.29 4.19
N SER A 160 -16.34 5.97 2.90
CA SER A 160 -15.11 5.60 2.21
C SER A 160 -14.17 6.80 2.10
N ARG A 161 -12.89 6.57 2.37
CA ARG A 161 -11.82 7.57 2.14
C ARG A 161 -11.64 7.95 0.67
N PHE A 162 -12.24 7.18 -0.24
CA PHE A 162 -12.10 7.36 -1.68
C PHE A 162 -13.20 8.24 -2.30
N LEU A 163 -14.14 8.75 -1.49
CA LEU A 163 -15.30 9.50 -2.01
C LEU A 163 -14.90 10.79 -2.73
N GLU A 164 -14.00 11.58 -2.14
CA GLU A 164 -13.57 12.86 -2.72
C GLU A 164 -12.97 12.65 -4.12
N GLU A 165 -12.05 11.70 -4.22
CA GLU A 165 -11.43 11.32 -5.50
C GLU A 165 -12.46 10.72 -6.47
N ALA A 166 -13.38 9.87 -6.01
CA ALA A 166 -14.41 9.30 -6.86
C ALA A 166 -15.33 10.38 -7.47
N TYR A 167 -15.71 11.41 -6.69
CA TYR A 167 -16.49 12.53 -7.22
C TYR A 167 -15.71 13.32 -8.26
N LEU A 168 -14.42 13.58 -8.01
CA LEU A 168 -13.55 14.26 -8.97
C LEU A 168 -13.47 13.49 -10.29
N GLN A 169 -13.23 12.18 -10.23
CA GLN A 169 -13.11 11.33 -11.41
C GLN A 169 -14.42 11.25 -12.22
N VAL A 170 -15.58 11.24 -11.57
CA VAL A 170 -16.89 11.30 -12.26
C VAL A 170 -17.12 12.65 -12.92
N ALA A 171 -16.65 13.74 -12.30
CA ALA A 171 -16.73 15.06 -12.90
C ALA A 171 -15.80 15.19 -14.11
N ASP A 172 -14.55 14.75 -13.99
CA ASP A 172 -13.55 14.80 -15.06
C ASP A 172 -13.99 13.98 -16.28
N SER A 173 -14.50 12.77 -16.06
CA SER A 173 -14.97 11.90 -17.14
C SER A 173 -16.22 12.41 -17.87
N ALA A 174 -16.93 13.42 -17.33
CA ALA A 174 -18.03 14.08 -18.02
C ALA A 174 -17.52 15.00 -19.16
N PHE A 175 -16.27 15.44 -19.09
CA PHE A 175 -15.63 16.25 -20.13
C PHE A 175 -14.92 15.41 -21.20
N ASP A 176 -14.62 14.14 -20.92
CA ASP A 176 -13.93 13.22 -21.82
C ASP A 176 -14.89 12.43 -22.76
N GLN A 177 -16.19 12.76 -22.76
CA GLN A 177 -17.23 12.12 -23.59
C GLN A 177 -17.34 12.70 -25.00
#